data_AF-A0A1A8HM83-F1
#
_entry.id   AF-A0A1A8HM83-F1
#
_cell.length_a   1.000
_cell.length_b   1.000
_cell.length_c   1.000
_cell.angle_alpha   90.00
_cell.angle_beta   90.00
_cell.angle_gamma   90.00
#
_symmetry.space_group_name_H-M   'P 1'
#
loop_
_entity.id
_entity.type
_entity.pdbx_description
1 polymer ?
#
loop_
_entity_poly.entity_id
_entity_poly.type
_entity_poly.pdbx_seq_one_letter_code
_entity_poly.pdbx_strand_id
1 'polypeptide(L)'
;TEFEEISAQIRYSIQEELKPGSTVGNVAKDLGLDVGRLADRNLRVVSGTKQELFKVNQRDGVLSVNQRVDREELCAKAVPCVTNLT
;
A
#
# COMPACT_ATOMS: atom_id res chain seq x y z
N THR A 1 2.11 -21.10 22.93
CA THR A 1 2.31 -20.95 21.47
C THR A 1 2.69 -19.50 21.26
N GLU A 2 3.96 -19.24 21.00
CA GLU A 2 4.46 -17.88 20.78
C GLU A 2 4.10 -17.50 19.35
N PHE A 3 3.28 -16.48 19.16
CA PHE A 3 3.05 -15.89 17.85
C PHE A 3 4.20 -14.91 17.62
N GLU A 4 5.20 -15.33 16.87
CA GLU A 4 6.29 -14.44 16.45
C GLU A 4 5.70 -13.41 15.48
N GLU A 5 5.65 -12.14 15.89
CA GLU A 5 5.18 -11.05 15.05
C GLU A 5 6.25 -10.75 13.99
N ILE A 6 6.03 -11.26 12.77
CA ILE A 6 6.89 -10.96 11.63
C ILE A 6 6.48 -9.58 11.12
N SER A 7 7.30 -8.57 11.39
CA SER A 7 7.16 -7.24 10.81
C SER A 7 8.09 -7.08 9.62
N ALA A 8 7.56 -6.52 8.53
CA ALA A 8 8.33 -6.18 7.35
C ALA A 8 7.90 -4.81 6.83
N GLN A 9 8.87 -3.99 6.42
CA GLN A 9 8.62 -2.67 5.86
C GLN A 9 9.15 -2.61 4.43
N ILE A 10 8.29 -2.21 3.50
CA ILE A 10 8.63 -1.91 2.11
C ILE A 10 8.29 -0.46 1.81
N ARG A 11 9.02 0.16 0.88
CA ARG A 11 8.82 1.57 0.51
C ARG A 11 8.71 1.68 -1.00
N TYR A 12 7.65 2.35 -1.45
CA TYR A 12 7.46 2.69 -2.85
C TYR A 12 7.58 4.21 -3.02
N SER A 13 8.06 4.63 -4.19
CA SER A 13 8.08 6.03 -4.59
C SER A 13 7.23 6.18 -5.84
N ILE A 14 6.31 7.13 -5.80
CA ILE A 14 5.37 7.42 -6.88
C ILE A 14 5.35 8.91 -7.16
N GLN A 15 4.95 9.28 -8.36
CA GLN A 15 4.62 10.67 -8.67
C GLN A 15 3.24 11.00 -8.09
N GLU A 16 3.05 12.27 -7.74
CA GLU A 16 1.71 12.79 -7.43
C GLU A 16 0.81 12.76 -8.67
N GLU A 17 -0.50 12.93 -8.46
CA GLU A 17 -1.49 12.97 -9.56
C GLU A 17 -1.58 11.71 -10.45
N LEU A 18 -1.10 10.56 -9.96
CA LEU A 18 -1.33 9.30 -10.65
C LEU A 18 -2.83 9.02 -10.82
N LYS A 19 -3.18 8.55 -12.01
CA LYS A 19 -4.56 8.16 -12.32
C LYS A 19 -5.00 7.01 -11.41
N PRO A 20 -6.25 7.01 -10.91
CA PRO A 20 -6.84 5.84 -10.27
C PRO A 20 -6.66 4.59 -11.15
N GLY A 21 -6.25 3.48 -10.54
CA GLY A 21 -5.87 2.24 -11.22
C GLY A 21 -4.40 2.14 -11.61
N SER A 22 -3.61 3.20 -11.46
CA SER A 22 -2.16 3.14 -11.69
C SER A 22 -1.50 2.15 -10.75
N THR A 23 -0.60 1.32 -11.29
CA THR A 23 0.16 0.36 -10.51
C THR A 23 1.29 1.05 -9.74
N VAL A 24 1.39 0.75 -8.45
CA VAL A 24 2.45 1.27 -7.56
C VAL A 24 3.58 0.25 -7.43
N GLY A 25 3.24 -1.02 -7.16
CA GLY A 25 4.21 -2.10 -6.91
C GLY A 25 3.53 -3.41 -6.52
N ASN A 26 4.28 -4.50 -6.37
CA ASN A 26 3.74 -5.81 -5.97
C ASN A 26 4.14 -6.16 -4.54
N VAL A 27 3.25 -5.84 -3.60
CA VAL A 27 3.46 -6.03 -2.16
C VAL A 27 3.67 -7.50 -1.82
N ALA A 28 2.92 -8.41 -2.45
CA ALA A 28 3.05 -9.83 -2.16
C ALA A 28 4.42 -10.37 -2.55
N LYS A 29 4.93 -10.00 -3.72
CA LYS A 29 6.25 -10.42 -4.18
C LYS A 29 7.36 -9.81 -3.32
N ASP A 30 7.26 -8.52 -3.01
CA ASP A 30 8.27 -7.81 -2.22
C ASP A 30 8.34 -8.30 -0.76
N LEU A 31 7.22 -8.77 -0.20
CA LEU A 31 7.15 -9.39 1.13
C LEU A 31 7.31 -10.93 1.13
N GLY A 32 7.48 -11.55 -0.04
CA GLY A 32 7.57 -13.01 -0.17
C GLY A 32 6.28 -13.75 0.21
N LEU A 33 5.13 -13.11 0.10
CA LEU A 33 3.81 -13.70 0.34
C LEU A 33 3.36 -14.53 -0.86
N ASP A 34 2.76 -15.68 -0.58
CA ASP A 34 2.16 -16.52 -1.62
C ASP A 34 0.85 -15.91 -2.14
N VAL A 35 0.84 -15.50 -3.42
CA VAL A 35 -0.30 -14.88 -4.09
C VAL A 35 -1.57 -15.74 -4.04
N GLY A 36 -1.42 -17.06 -4.07
CA GLY A 36 -2.55 -18.00 -4.00
C GLY A 36 -3.24 -18.05 -2.65
N ARG A 37 -2.57 -17.56 -1.59
CA ARG A 37 -3.08 -17.54 -0.21
C ARG A 37 -3.44 -16.15 0.31
N LEU A 38 -3.27 -15.09 -0.48
CA LEU A 38 -3.54 -13.72 -0.03
C LEU A 38 -5.01 -13.47 0.29
N ALA A 39 -5.91 -14.02 -0.52
CA ALA A 39 -7.35 -13.92 -0.31
C ALA A 39 -7.77 -14.62 1.00
N ASP A 40 -7.22 -15.79 1.28
CA ASP A 40 -7.45 -16.54 2.53
C ASP A 40 -6.94 -15.76 3.76
N ARG A 41 -5.80 -15.08 3.62
CA ARG A 41 -5.20 -14.24 4.66
C ARG A 41 -5.83 -12.86 4.80
N ASN A 42 -6.87 -12.53 4.02
CA ASN A 42 -7.54 -11.23 4.03
C ASN A 42 -6.56 -10.05 3.91
N LEU A 43 -5.64 -10.11 2.94
CA LEU A 43 -4.71 -9.01 2.70
C LEU A 43 -5.49 -7.71 2.42
N ARG A 44 -5.22 -6.68 3.21
CA ARG A 44 -5.82 -5.35 3.09
C ARG A 44 -4.78 -4.29 3.41
N VAL A 45 -5.00 -3.10 2.88
CA VAL A 45 -4.22 -1.91 3.21
C VAL A 45 -5.07 -1.06 4.13
N VAL A 46 -4.55 -0.71 5.30
CA VAL A 46 -5.17 0.22 6.23
C VAL A 46 -4.37 1.52 6.20
N SER A 47 -4.94 2.55 5.60
CA SER A 47 -4.36 3.88 5.71
C SER A 47 -4.84 4.54 7.01
N GLY A 48 -3.96 5.28 7.67
CA GLY A 48 -4.36 6.16 8.77
C GLY A 48 -5.17 7.38 8.30
N THR A 49 -5.27 7.59 6.99
CA THR A 49 -6.09 8.65 6.39
C THR A 49 -7.55 8.21 6.24
N LYS A 50 -8.48 9.15 6.35
CA LYS A 50 -9.93 8.91 6.19
C LYS A 50 -10.32 8.39 4.79
N GLN A 51 -9.42 8.56 3.81
CA GLN A 51 -9.59 8.08 2.44
C GLN A 51 -8.66 6.89 2.17
N GLU A 52 -9.21 5.85 1.53
CA GLU A 52 -8.47 4.71 1.00
C GLU A 52 -7.77 5.10 -0.31
N LEU A 53 -6.65 5.82 -0.20
CA LEU A 53 -5.89 6.32 -1.37
C LEU A 53 -5.26 5.19 -2.20
N PHE A 54 -4.92 4.09 -1.55
CA PHE A 54 -4.30 2.92 -2.16
C PHE A 54 -5.11 1.67 -1.86
N LYS A 55 -5.10 0.73 -2.80
CA LYS A 55 -5.72 -0.60 -2.64
C LYS A 55 -4.77 -1.68 -3.11
N VAL A 56 -4.81 -2.83 -2.45
CA VAL A 56 -4.09 -4.02 -2.89
C VAL A 56 -5.06 -5.01 -3.52
N ASN A 57 -4.68 -5.57 -4.66
CA ASN A 57 -5.44 -6.65 -5.27
C ASN A 57 -5.12 -7.96 -4.56
N GLN A 58 -6.14 -8.59 -3.96
CA GLN A 58 -5.99 -9.85 -3.24
C GLN A 58 -5.69 -11.05 -4.15
N ARG A 59 -5.86 -10.94 -5.47
CA ARG A 59 -5.57 -12.03 -6.42
C ARG A 59 -4.10 -12.14 -6.76
N ASP A 60 -3.43 -11.01 -6.95
CA ASP A 60 -2.07 -10.92 -7.49
C ASP A 60 -1.11 -10.12 -6.59
N GLY A 61 -1.62 -9.51 -5.52
CA GLY A 61 -0.83 -8.77 -4.53
C GLY A 61 -0.34 -7.40 -4.98
N VAL A 62 -0.86 -6.89 -6.10
CA VAL A 62 -0.45 -5.60 -6.66
C VAL A 62 -1.13 -4.46 -5.92
N LEU A 63 -0.33 -3.50 -5.46
CA LEU A 63 -0.77 -2.22 -4.91
C LEU A 63 -1.04 -1.25 -6.06
N SER A 64 -2.21 -0.63 -6.03
CA SER A 64 -2.65 0.34 -7.03
C SER A 64 -3.22 1.58 -6.37
N VAL A 65 -3.16 2.68 -7.09
CA VAL A 65 -3.79 3.95 -6.72
C VAL A 65 -5.30 3.76 -6.80
N ASN A 66 -6.03 4.03 -5.72
CA ASN A 66 -7.48 3.96 -5.69
C ASN A 66 -8.12 5.33 -5.92
N GLN A 67 -7.52 6.38 -5.36
CA GLN A 67 -7.93 7.78 -5.57
C GLN A 67 -6.72 8.64 -5.91
N ARG A 68 -6.96 9.79 -6.54
CA ARG A 68 -5.89 10.74 -6.90
C ARG A 68 -5.11 11.13 -5.65
N VAL A 69 -3.80 10.94 -5.70
CA VAL A 69 -2.89 11.29 -4.61
C VAL A 69 -2.50 12.75 -4.75
N ASP A 70 -2.92 13.57 -3.79
CA ASP A 70 -2.60 14.98 -3.71
C ASP A 70 -1.61 15.22 -2.56
N ARG A 71 -0.39 15.69 -2.89
CA ARG A 71 0.69 15.87 -1.92
C ARG A 71 0.32 16.93 -0.88
N GLU A 72 -0.41 17.96 -1.28
CA GLU A 72 -0.82 19.04 -0.39
C GLU A 72 -1.86 18.55 0.63
N GLU A 73 -2.78 17.67 0.22
CA GLU A 73 -3.75 17.06 1.14
C GLU A 73 -3.08 16.08 2.12
N LEU A 74 -2.06 15.34 1.67
CA LEU A 74 -1.36 14.33 2.49
C LEU A 74 -0.31 14.91 3.44
N CYS A 75 0.56 15.76 2.91
CA CYS A 75 1.80 16.19 3.55
C CYS A 75 1.92 17.72 3.64
N ALA A 76 0.94 18.46 3.13
CA ALA A 76 1.00 19.91 2.96
C ALA A 76 2.30 20.34 2.25
N LYS A 77 3.25 20.96 2.98
CA LYS A 77 4.55 21.43 2.46
C LYS A 77 5.75 20.63 2.98
N ALA A 78 5.52 19.47 3.59
CA ALA A 78 6.58 18.66 4.17
C ALA A 78 7.47 18.04 3.08
N VAL A 79 8.80 18.19 3.23
CA VAL A 79 9.81 17.58 2.36
C VAL A 79 10.84 16.87 3.25
N PRO A 80 10.98 15.52 3.16
CA PRO A 80 10.28 14.61 2.24
C PRO A 80 8.84 14.28 2.69
N CYS A 81 7.92 14.13 1.73
CA CYS A 81 6.57 13.62 1.98
C CYS A 81 6.59 12.09 2.01
N VAL A 82 6.23 11.50 3.16
CA VAL A 82 6.16 10.04 3.35
C VAL A 82 4.85 9.71 4.04
N THR A 83 4.09 8.78 3.46
CA THR A 83 2.87 8.21 4.04
C THR A 83 3.14 6.77 4.43
N ASN A 84 2.78 6.40 5.66
CA ASN A 84 2.83 5.02 6.13
C ASN A 84 1.45 4.38 5.97
N LEU A 85 1.45 3.17 5.43
CA LEU A 85 0.28 2.32 5.29
C LEU A 85 0.51 1.09 6.17
N THR A 86 -0.49 0.69 6.95
CA THR A 86 -0.42 -0.43 7.90
C THR A 86 -1.33 -1.58 7.47
#